data_AF-A0A0S4X4Q9-F1
#
_entry.id   AF-A0A0S4X4Q9-F1
#
_cell.length_a   1.000
_cell.length_b   1.000
_cell.length_c   1.000
_cell.angle_alpha   90.00
_cell.angle_beta   90.00
_cell.angle_gamma   90.00
#
_symmetry.space_group_name_H-M   'P 1'
#
loop_
_entity.id
_entity.type
_entity.pdbx_description
1 polymer ?
#
loop_
_entity_poly.entity_id
_entity_poly.type
_entity_poly.pdbx_seq_one_letter_code
_entity_poly.pdbx_strand_id
1 'polypeptide(L)'
;MADWAHIDVPLYAASEAEFKKVNEVMLKAADVRRSFAMDSADFAENSMFGDLVGQSWDEMEGIFLATRSGEWRPSDPNDVAKWFKDRLEEHGEQLQRVCRFLKAWRDYRWAEKGPSSVSIMIAVAQNFEPVSGRDDLALEHAAHSLAEALLADIREPGIDNGKDDFNERLNEEERLEASALAQALANSIREAREHNLVQASRAIMILQGQLGDRLPNQPSWVEVDSSGDDIRRVPAAPVPPPVVPATNAG
;
A
#
# COMPACT_ATOMS: atom_id res chain seq x y z
N MET A 1 -1.68 28.38 -7.88
CA MET A 1 -1.68 27.00 -7.36
C MET A 1 -2.84 26.88 -6.41
N ALA A 2 -3.48 25.72 -6.30
CA ALA A 2 -4.54 25.54 -5.33
C ALA A 2 -3.92 25.44 -3.92
N ASP A 3 -4.51 26.10 -2.92
CA ASP A 3 -3.96 26.17 -1.56
C ASP A 3 -3.92 24.79 -0.84
N TRP A 4 -4.61 23.79 -1.39
CA TRP A 4 -4.64 22.42 -0.91
C TRP A 4 -3.63 21.49 -1.61
N ALA A 5 -2.87 22.00 -2.58
CA ALA A 5 -1.93 21.22 -3.37
C ALA A 5 -0.51 21.81 -3.30
N HIS A 6 0.48 20.93 -3.09
CA HIS A 6 1.90 21.26 -3.19
C HIS A 6 2.62 20.24 -4.07
N ILE A 7 3.80 20.60 -4.57
CA ILE A 7 4.69 19.71 -5.31
C ILE A 7 6.04 19.77 -4.62
N ASP A 8 6.49 18.61 -4.12
CA ASP A 8 7.86 18.45 -3.65
C ASP A 8 8.77 18.16 -4.85
N VAL A 9 9.84 18.93 -4.99
CA VAL A 9 10.84 18.77 -6.06
C VAL A 9 12.17 18.35 -5.42
N PRO A 10 12.40 17.04 -5.19
CA PRO A 10 13.69 16.55 -4.73
C PRO A 10 14.74 16.70 -5.84
N LEU A 11 15.98 16.99 -5.45
CA LEU A 11 17.11 17.08 -6.36
C LEU A 11 18.01 15.85 -6.21
N TYR A 12 18.19 15.11 -7.30
CA TYR A 12 19.05 13.95 -7.36
C TYR A 12 20.27 14.20 -8.25
N ALA A 13 21.39 13.56 -7.90
CA ALA A 13 22.59 13.49 -8.72
C ALA A 13 22.89 12.02 -9.04
N ALA A 14 23.37 11.79 -10.25
CA ALA A 14 23.89 10.51 -10.72
C ALA A 14 25.10 10.78 -11.63
N SER A 15 25.88 9.74 -11.94
CA SER A 15 27.02 9.91 -12.84
C SER A 15 26.57 10.25 -14.26
N GLU A 16 27.40 11.00 -14.99
CA GLU A 16 27.13 11.30 -16.41
C GLU A 16 27.03 10.01 -17.26
N ALA A 17 27.78 8.97 -16.87
CA ALA A 17 27.73 7.67 -17.53
C ALA A 17 26.35 7.01 -17.38
N GLU A 18 25.75 7.03 -16.19
CA GLU A 18 24.40 6.51 -15.97
C GLU A 18 23.36 7.32 -16.76
N PHE A 19 23.46 8.65 -16.74
CA PHE A 19 22.54 9.50 -17.50
C PHE A 19 22.60 9.23 -19.01
N LYS A 20 23.80 8.96 -19.56
CA LYS A 20 23.96 8.59 -20.97
C LYS A 20 23.26 7.28 -21.30
N LYS A 21 23.34 6.25 -20.43
CA LYS A 21 22.62 4.99 -20.64
C LYS A 21 21.11 5.23 -20.76
N VAL A 22 20.53 6.00 -19.85
CA VAL A 22 19.10 6.33 -19.89
C VAL A 22 18.73 7.08 -21.17
N ASN A 23 19.54 8.05 -21.56
CA ASN A 23 19.29 8.81 -22.79
C ASN A 23 19.40 7.92 -24.04
N GLU A 24 20.33 6.96 -24.07
CA GLU A 24 20.44 5.98 -25.15
C GLU A 24 19.21 5.07 -25.24
N VAL A 25 18.69 4.60 -24.10
CA VAL A 25 17.45 3.81 -24.07
C VAL A 25 16.26 4.64 -24.55
N MET A 26 16.15 5.89 -24.09
CA MET A 26 15.13 6.85 -24.54
C MET A 26 15.17 7.08 -26.05
N LEU A 27 16.36 7.29 -26.62
CA LEU A 27 16.55 7.48 -28.06
C LEU A 27 16.17 6.22 -28.85
N LYS A 28 16.62 5.05 -28.41
CA LYS A 28 16.25 3.76 -29.04
C LYS A 28 14.75 3.52 -28.98
N ALA A 29 14.11 3.79 -27.83
CA ALA A 29 12.66 3.67 -27.67
C ALA A 29 11.91 4.65 -28.59
N ALA A 30 12.39 5.88 -28.72
CA ALA A 30 11.82 6.87 -29.63
C ALA A 30 12.00 6.50 -31.12
N ASP A 31 13.14 5.90 -31.49
CA ASP A 31 13.38 5.43 -32.85
C ASP A 31 12.53 4.20 -33.20
N VAL A 32 12.39 3.25 -32.26
CA VAL A 32 11.43 2.14 -32.34
C VAL A 32 10.02 2.70 -32.55
N ARG A 33 9.58 3.63 -31.70
CA ARG A 33 8.28 4.31 -31.85
C ARG A 33 8.12 4.94 -33.23
N ARG A 34 9.12 5.68 -33.72
CA ARG A 34 9.07 6.31 -35.04
C ARG A 34 8.96 5.28 -36.18
N SER A 35 9.57 4.10 -36.02
CA SER A 35 9.49 3.01 -36.99
C SER A 35 8.12 2.29 -37.02
N PHE A 36 7.41 2.27 -35.89
CA PHE A 36 6.09 1.63 -35.75
C PHE A 36 4.90 2.60 -35.95
N ALA A 37 5.08 3.91 -35.75
CA ALA A 37 4.03 4.93 -35.91
C ALA A 37 3.55 5.17 -37.36
N MET A 38 4.01 4.36 -38.32
CA MET A 38 3.54 4.36 -39.72
C MET A 38 2.33 3.43 -39.94
N ASP A 39 1.92 2.64 -38.93
CA ASP A 39 0.70 1.82 -38.95
C ASP A 39 -0.22 2.24 -37.79
N SER A 40 -1.52 2.33 -38.04
CA SER A 40 -2.46 3.21 -37.33
C SER A 40 -2.66 2.92 -35.83
N ALA A 41 -2.65 4.01 -35.04
CA ALA A 41 -3.38 4.29 -33.79
C ALA A 41 -3.77 3.11 -32.90
N ASP A 42 -2.99 2.86 -31.83
CA ASP A 42 -3.48 2.06 -30.70
C ASP A 42 -3.08 2.64 -29.33
N PHE A 43 -4.09 2.85 -28.49
CA PHE A 43 -4.02 3.51 -27.18
C PHE A 43 -3.27 2.66 -26.11
N ALA A 44 -2.84 1.45 -26.47
CA ALA A 44 -2.00 0.57 -25.65
C ALA A 44 -0.50 0.95 -25.64
N GLU A 45 -0.09 1.89 -26.51
CA GLU A 45 1.32 2.23 -26.78
C GLU A 45 2.01 3.04 -25.65
N ASN A 46 1.25 3.76 -24.81
CA ASN A 46 1.83 4.54 -23.72
C ASN A 46 2.38 3.68 -22.56
N SER A 47 1.85 2.46 -22.35
CA SER A 47 2.34 1.58 -21.27
C SER A 47 3.71 1.02 -21.63
N MET A 48 3.86 0.38 -22.78
CA MET A 48 5.12 -0.26 -23.16
C MET A 48 6.28 0.74 -23.27
N PHE A 49 6.03 1.94 -23.79
CA PHE A 49 7.02 3.01 -23.84
C PHE A 49 7.38 3.54 -22.44
N GLY A 50 6.36 3.81 -21.61
CA GLY A 50 6.56 4.22 -20.22
C GLY A 50 7.31 3.18 -19.40
N ASP A 51 7.02 1.90 -19.63
CA ASP A 51 7.65 0.77 -18.95
C ASP A 51 9.12 0.61 -19.35
N LEU A 52 9.46 0.71 -20.64
CA LEU A 52 10.86 0.65 -21.11
C LEU A 52 11.70 1.80 -20.56
N VAL A 53 11.14 3.02 -20.58
CA VAL A 53 11.82 4.19 -20.03
C VAL A 53 11.94 4.07 -18.51
N GLY A 54 10.86 3.67 -17.82
CA GLY A 54 10.84 3.45 -16.38
C GLY A 54 11.90 2.44 -15.93
N GLN A 55 11.98 1.28 -16.60
CA GLN A 55 13.01 0.26 -16.36
C GLN A 55 14.43 0.82 -16.46
N SER A 56 14.68 1.73 -17.42
CA SER A 56 16.01 2.33 -17.55
C SER A 56 16.38 3.25 -16.38
N TRP A 57 15.40 3.96 -15.81
CA TRP A 57 15.63 4.78 -14.61
C TRP A 57 15.80 3.90 -13.37
N ASP A 58 15.09 2.78 -13.32
CA ASP A 58 15.19 1.78 -12.26
C ASP A 58 16.57 1.12 -12.19
N GLU A 59 17.29 0.99 -13.30
CA GLU A 59 18.61 0.35 -13.33
C GLU A 59 19.77 1.29 -12.97
N MET A 60 19.50 2.56 -12.68
CA MET A 60 20.55 3.53 -12.37
C MET A 60 21.19 3.26 -11.00
N GLU A 61 22.51 3.18 -10.98
CA GLU A 61 23.28 3.04 -9.75
C GLU A 61 23.88 4.37 -9.28
N GLY A 62 24.19 4.47 -7.99
CA GLY A 62 24.90 5.63 -7.43
C GLY A 62 24.06 6.91 -7.49
N ILE A 63 22.77 6.80 -7.17
CA ILE A 63 21.86 7.94 -7.04
C ILE A 63 22.04 8.58 -5.66
N PHE A 64 22.23 9.90 -5.65
CA PHE A 64 22.37 10.70 -4.44
C PHE A 64 21.27 11.75 -4.36
N LEU A 65 20.62 11.85 -3.20
CA LEU A 65 19.65 12.88 -2.86
C LEU A 65 20.38 14.08 -2.23
N ALA A 66 20.09 15.29 -2.73
CA ALA A 66 20.51 16.52 -2.08
C ALA A 66 19.68 16.78 -0.82
N THR A 67 20.36 17.03 0.30
CA THR A 67 19.72 17.45 1.55
C THR A 67 19.62 18.98 1.62
N ARG A 68 18.73 19.48 2.48
CA ARG A 68 18.63 20.92 2.75
C ARG A 68 19.88 21.48 3.47
N SER A 69 20.71 20.63 4.10
CA SER A 69 22.00 21.01 4.66
C SER A 69 23.08 21.25 3.60
N GLY A 70 22.81 20.94 2.32
CA GLY A 70 23.77 21.03 1.23
C GLY A 70 24.66 19.80 1.09
N GLU A 71 24.30 18.70 1.74
CA GLU A 71 25.00 17.42 1.68
C GLU A 71 24.34 16.50 0.65
N TRP A 72 25.09 15.50 0.19
CA TRP A 72 24.57 14.46 -0.70
C TRP A 72 24.49 13.15 0.06
N ARG A 73 23.31 12.55 0.09
CA ARG A 73 23.05 11.25 0.74
C ARG A 73 22.77 10.20 -0.33
N PRO A 74 23.43 9.02 -0.33
CA PRO A 74 23.01 7.90 -1.17
C PRO A 74 21.54 7.56 -0.86
N SER A 75 20.67 7.65 -1.86
CA SER A 75 19.23 7.38 -1.71
C SER A 75 18.60 7.26 -3.09
N ASP A 76 18.24 6.05 -3.50
CA ASP A 76 17.47 5.80 -4.71
C ASP A 76 15.96 5.83 -4.36
N PRO A 77 15.17 6.76 -4.91
CA PRO A 77 13.72 6.78 -4.70
C PRO A 77 13.02 5.51 -5.22
N ASN A 78 13.63 4.79 -6.15
CA ASN A 78 13.05 3.59 -6.73
C ASN A 78 13.11 2.38 -5.79
N ASP A 79 14.01 2.35 -4.80
CA ASP A 79 14.13 1.20 -3.88
C ASP A 79 12.82 0.95 -3.14
N VAL A 80 12.24 1.99 -2.55
CA VAL A 80 10.94 1.91 -1.85
C VAL A 80 9.82 1.57 -2.84
N ALA A 81 9.84 2.17 -4.04
CA ALA A 81 8.79 1.99 -5.04
C ALA A 81 8.73 0.55 -5.57
N LYS A 82 9.89 -0.02 -5.93
CA LYS A 82 10.04 -1.41 -6.38
C LYS A 82 9.65 -2.38 -5.27
N TRP A 83 10.22 -2.20 -4.08
CA TRP A 83 9.91 -3.07 -2.94
C TRP A 83 8.41 -3.10 -2.64
N PHE A 84 7.74 -1.94 -2.64
CA PHE A 84 6.32 -1.90 -2.37
C PHE A 84 5.49 -2.47 -3.54
N LYS A 85 5.94 -2.30 -4.78
CA LYS A 85 5.31 -2.93 -5.95
C LYS A 85 5.36 -4.46 -5.82
N ASP A 86 6.49 -5.03 -5.43
CA ASP A 86 6.62 -6.47 -5.20
C ASP A 86 5.66 -6.95 -4.11
N ARG A 87 5.52 -6.19 -3.01
CA ARG A 87 4.53 -6.47 -1.95
C ARG A 87 3.08 -6.38 -2.45
N LEU A 88 2.78 -5.47 -3.37
CA LEU A 88 1.45 -5.38 -3.99
C LEU A 88 1.18 -6.54 -4.94
N GLU A 89 2.19 -7.03 -5.67
CA GLU A 89 2.08 -8.22 -6.52
C GLU A 89 1.87 -9.48 -5.66
N GLU A 90 2.51 -9.56 -4.49
CA GLU A 90 2.39 -10.66 -3.54
C GLU A 90 1.03 -10.69 -2.82
N HIS A 91 0.57 -9.54 -2.29
CA HIS A 91 -0.61 -9.49 -1.41
C HIS A 91 -1.88 -8.93 -2.08
N GLY A 92 -1.75 -8.43 -3.31
CA GLY A 92 -2.85 -7.87 -4.10
C GLY A 92 -3.35 -6.51 -3.61
N GLU A 93 -4.48 -6.08 -4.19
CA GLU A 93 -5.04 -4.75 -3.96
C GLU A 93 -5.50 -4.47 -2.53
N GLN A 94 -5.72 -5.51 -1.72
CA GLN A 94 -6.16 -5.32 -0.33
C GLN A 94 -5.10 -4.59 0.50
N LEU A 95 -3.82 -4.91 0.32
CA LEU A 95 -2.71 -4.19 0.95
C LEU A 95 -2.76 -2.70 0.59
N GLN A 96 -3.01 -2.38 -0.69
CA GLN A 96 -3.12 -1.00 -1.14
C GLN A 96 -4.27 -0.25 -0.46
N ARG A 97 -5.45 -0.89 -0.33
CA ARG A 97 -6.61 -0.29 0.35
C ARG A 97 -6.34 -0.07 1.84
N VAL A 98 -5.78 -1.07 2.53
CA VAL A 98 -5.44 -0.98 3.96
C VAL A 98 -4.42 0.12 4.22
N CYS A 99 -3.37 0.24 3.41
CA CYS A 99 -2.42 1.36 3.51
C CYS A 99 -3.09 2.72 3.31
N ARG A 100 -4.06 2.83 2.39
CA ARG A 100 -4.84 4.08 2.21
C ARG A 100 -5.71 4.39 3.44
N PHE A 101 -6.34 3.38 4.05
CA PHE A 101 -7.13 3.56 5.26
C PHE A 101 -6.28 4.01 6.44
N LEU A 102 -5.09 3.41 6.64
CA LEU A 102 -4.18 3.81 7.71
C LEU A 102 -3.57 5.20 7.49
N LYS A 103 -3.31 5.59 6.24
CA LYS A 103 -2.92 6.98 5.92
C LYS A 103 -4.05 7.97 6.23
N ALA A 104 -5.29 7.63 5.87
CA ALA A 104 -6.45 8.46 6.20
C ALA A 104 -6.70 8.56 7.71
N TRP A 105 -6.51 7.45 8.45
CA TRP A 105 -6.52 7.43 9.90
C TRP A 105 -5.46 8.36 10.49
N ARG A 106 -4.22 8.31 9.96
CA ARG A 106 -3.14 9.22 10.37
C ARG A 106 -3.55 10.67 10.13
N ASP A 107 -4.05 10.99 8.94
CA ASP A 107 -4.47 12.36 8.60
C ASP A 107 -5.64 12.86 9.47
N TYR A 108 -6.48 11.96 9.99
CA TYR A 108 -7.53 12.30 10.96
C TYR A 108 -6.98 12.53 12.38
N ARG A 109 -5.98 11.75 12.79
CA ARG A 109 -5.39 11.82 14.13
C ARG A 109 -4.43 12.98 14.31
N TRP A 110 -3.72 13.37 13.26
CA TRP A 110 -2.71 14.42 13.30
C TRP A 110 -2.99 15.47 12.23
N ALA A 111 -3.21 16.72 12.67
CA ALA A 111 -3.28 17.86 11.75
C ALA A 111 -1.93 18.09 11.05
N GLU A 112 -0.84 17.89 11.78
CA GLU A 112 0.54 17.91 11.30
C GLU A 112 1.33 16.78 12.01
N LYS A 113 2.36 16.21 11.36
CA LYS A 113 3.23 15.10 11.86
C LYS A 113 2.66 13.66 11.76
N GLY A 114 2.68 12.88 12.85
CA GLY A 114 2.36 11.45 12.94
C GLY A 114 3.44 10.47 12.40
N PRO A 115 3.14 9.18 12.23
CA PRO A 115 3.97 8.21 11.48
C PRO A 115 3.95 8.47 9.97
N SER A 116 5.07 8.26 9.28
CA SER A 116 5.21 8.65 7.86
C SER A 116 4.40 7.72 6.98
N SER A 117 4.06 8.17 5.76
CA SER A 117 3.37 7.28 4.83
C SER A 117 4.21 6.05 4.52
N VAL A 118 5.52 6.21 4.33
CA VAL A 118 6.43 5.10 4.06
C VAL A 118 6.59 4.19 5.28
N SER A 119 6.65 4.73 6.51
CA SER A 119 6.71 3.91 7.73
C SER A 119 5.45 3.08 7.93
N ILE A 120 4.27 3.66 7.66
CA ILE A 120 2.99 2.91 7.67
C ILE A 120 3.03 1.79 6.64
N MET A 121 3.44 2.10 5.40
CA MET A 121 3.48 1.12 4.31
C MET A 121 4.42 -0.04 4.62
N ILE A 122 5.63 0.24 5.11
CA ILE A 122 6.62 -0.79 5.43
C ILE A 122 6.15 -1.65 6.60
N ALA A 123 5.77 -1.03 7.73
CA ALA A 123 5.32 -1.74 8.92
C ALA A 123 4.14 -2.69 8.65
N VAL A 124 3.20 -2.25 7.79
CA VAL A 124 2.04 -3.07 7.42
C VAL A 124 2.47 -4.19 6.48
N ALA A 125 3.19 -3.88 5.41
CA ALA A 125 3.53 -4.86 4.37
C ALA A 125 4.48 -5.96 4.86
N GLN A 126 5.29 -5.73 5.89
CA GLN A 126 6.20 -6.75 6.45
C GLN A 126 5.47 -7.97 7.03
N ASN A 127 4.26 -7.79 7.55
CA ASN A 127 3.47 -8.84 8.20
C ASN A 127 2.04 -8.90 7.65
N PHE A 128 1.86 -8.48 6.39
CA PHE A 128 0.52 -8.38 5.81
C PHE A 128 0.02 -9.74 5.36
N GLU A 129 -1.14 -10.14 5.86
CA GLU A 129 -1.84 -11.34 5.42
C GLU A 129 -3.20 -10.96 4.86
N PRO A 130 -3.47 -11.20 3.56
CA PRO A 130 -4.74 -10.85 2.96
C PRO A 130 -5.87 -11.72 3.54
N VAL A 131 -7.01 -11.08 3.82
CA VAL A 131 -8.21 -11.75 4.31
C VAL A 131 -9.31 -11.59 3.25
N SER A 132 -9.63 -12.69 2.57
CA SER A 132 -10.56 -12.70 1.44
C SER A 132 -11.90 -12.06 1.78
N GLY A 133 -12.24 -10.98 1.06
CA GLY A 133 -13.50 -10.23 1.23
C GLY A 133 -13.63 -9.47 2.55
N ARG A 134 -12.56 -9.35 3.36
CA ARG A 134 -12.62 -8.85 4.73
C ARG A 134 -11.58 -7.77 5.00
N ASP A 135 -11.78 -6.61 4.39
CA ASP A 135 -10.94 -5.42 4.61
C ASP A 135 -10.97 -4.94 6.07
N ASP A 136 -12.06 -5.21 6.80
CA ASP A 136 -12.19 -4.95 8.24
C ASP A 136 -11.20 -5.76 9.08
N LEU A 137 -11.06 -7.06 8.79
CA LEU A 137 -10.08 -7.95 9.43
C LEU A 137 -8.64 -7.57 9.04
N ALA A 138 -8.41 -7.35 7.74
CA ALA A 138 -7.09 -6.96 7.26
C ALA A 138 -6.63 -5.61 7.86
N LEU A 139 -7.56 -4.66 8.01
CA LEU A 139 -7.28 -3.37 8.65
C LEU A 139 -7.04 -3.51 10.16
N GLU A 140 -7.79 -4.36 10.85
CA GLU A 140 -7.56 -4.67 12.28
C GLU A 140 -6.14 -5.21 12.50
N HIS A 141 -5.76 -6.24 11.73
CA HIS A 141 -4.43 -6.85 11.84
C HIS A 141 -3.34 -5.85 11.48
N ALA A 142 -3.50 -5.10 10.39
CA ALA A 142 -2.54 -4.09 9.98
C ALA A 142 -2.37 -2.95 11.01
N ALA A 143 -3.46 -2.52 11.65
CA ALA A 143 -3.42 -1.52 12.73
C ALA A 143 -2.65 -2.05 13.95
N HIS A 144 -2.82 -3.34 14.27
CA HIS A 144 -2.06 -3.99 15.33
C HIS A 144 -0.56 -4.12 14.99
N SER A 145 -0.22 -4.61 13.79
CA SER A 145 1.17 -4.67 13.32
C SER A 145 1.84 -3.30 13.31
N LEU A 146 1.10 -2.26 12.89
CA LEU A 146 1.59 -0.89 12.95
C LEU A 146 1.86 -0.44 14.39
N ALA A 147 0.98 -0.77 15.34
CA ALA A 147 1.17 -0.42 16.74
C ALA A 147 2.47 -1.02 17.31
N GLU A 148 2.76 -2.29 17.00
CA GLU A 148 3.98 -2.95 17.42
C GLU A 148 5.22 -2.34 16.76
N ALA A 149 5.18 -2.14 15.43
CA ALA A 149 6.31 -1.63 14.66
C ALA A 149 6.73 -0.21 15.08
N LEU A 150 5.78 0.65 15.47
CA LEU A 150 6.06 2.03 15.86
C LEU A 150 6.90 2.17 17.13
N LEU A 151 7.01 1.12 17.95
CA LEU A 151 7.82 1.10 19.17
C LEU A 151 9.32 0.92 18.91
N ALA A 152 9.72 0.60 17.68
CA ALA A 152 11.10 0.35 17.30
C ALA A 152 11.48 1.10 16.02
N ASP A 153 12.74 0.93 15.60
CA ASP A 153 13.16 1.33 14.26
C ASP A 153 12.40 0.50 13.23
N ILE A 154 11.90 1.15 12.18
CA ILE A 154 11.26 0.49 11.04
C ILE A 154 12.30 0.40 9.94
N ARG A 155 12.87 -0.78 9.75
CA ARG A 155 13.91 -1.07 8.74
C ARG A 155 13.45 -2.21 7.86
N GLU A 156 13.87 -2.18 6.59
CA GLU A 156 13.49 -3.20 5.62
C GLU A 156 14.72 -3.63 4.79
N PRO A 157 15.18 -4.89 4.92
CA PRO A 157 16.33 -5.40 4.15
C PRO A 157 16.17 -5.27 2.63
N GLY A 158 14.94 -5.35 2.11
CA GLY A 158 14.65 -5.17 0.70
C GLY A 158 14.75 -3.71 0.19
N ILE A 159 15.03 -2.73 1.07
CA ILE A 159 15.17 -1.31 0.71
C ILE A 159 16.53 -0.82 1.21
N ASP A 160 17.46 -0.49 0.31
CA ASP A 160 18.86 -0.13 0.60
C ASP A 160 19.51 -0.97 1.73
N ASN A 161 19.26 -2.29 1.73
CA ASN A 161 19.77 -3.23 2.73
C ASN A 161 19.39 -2.88 4.20
N GLY A 162 18.27 -2.21 4.43
CA GLY A 162 17.77 -1.87 5.77
C GLY A 162 18.58 -0.81 6.51
N LYS A 163 19.36 0.00 5.80
CA LYS A 163 20.18 1.07 6.41
C LYS A 163 19.34 2.17 7.04
N ASP A 164 18.21 2.50 6.42
CA ASP A 164 17.36 3.61 6.83
C ASP A 164 16.34 3.18 7.89
N ASP A 165 16.18 4.00 8.94
CA ASP A 165 15.05 3.89 9.87
C ASP A 165 13.90 4.78 9.36
N PHE A 166 12.84 4.17 8.85
CA PHE A 166 11.66 4.88 8.36
C PHE A 166 10.81 5.51 9.48
N ASN A 167 11.11 5.18 10.74
CA ASN A 167 10.50 5.75 11.94
C ASN A 167 11.33 6.90 12.56
N GLU A 168 12.43 7.32 11.93
CA GLU A 168 13.39 8.29 12.49
C GLU A 168 12.77 9.66 12.82
N ARG A 169 11.64 10.00 12.20
CA ARG A 169 10.97 11.29 12.39
C ARG A 169 10.22 11.42 13.71
N LEU A 170 9.94 10.31 14.37
CA LEU A 170 9.25 10.28 15.66
C LEU A 170 10.27 10.02 16.77
N ASN A 171 10.27 10.88 17.78
CA ASN A 171 11.00 10.61 19.01
C ASN A 171 10.30 9.51 19.85
N GLU A 172 10.93 9.06 20.93
CA GLU A 172 10.41 7.97 21.77
C GLU A 172 9.00 8.22 22.33
N GLU A 173 8.72 9.44 22.78
CA GLU A 173 7.38 9.81 23.29
C GLU A 173 6.34 9.83 22.16
N GLU A 174 6.69 10.40 21.01
CA GLU A 174 5.83 10.41 19.81
C GLU A 174 5.58 8.97 19.28
N ARG A 175 6.58 8.08 19.38
CA ARG A 175 6.46 6.66 19.03
C ARG A 175 5.47 5.94 19.96
N LEU A 176 5.58 6.15 21.26
CA LEU A 176 4.66 5.58 22.26
C LEU A 176 3.22 6.07 22.05
N GLU A 177 3.03 7.37 21.81
CA GLU A 177 1.72 7.94 21.51
C GLU A 177 1.13 7.33 20.22
N ALA A 178 1.90 7.30 19.14
CA ALA A 178 1.45 6.77 17.86
C ALA A 178 1.12 5.28 17.93
N SER A 179 1.93 4.50 18.65
CA SER A 179 1.68 3.08 18.94
C SER A 179 0.37 2.89 19.71
N ALA A 180 0.15 3.65 20.79
CA ALA A 180 -1.07 3.56 21.60
C ALA A 180 -2.32 3.90 20.77
N LEU A 181 -2.24 4.91 19.90
CA LEU A 181 -3.33 5.29 19.00
C LEU A 181 -3.61 4.21 17.95
N ALA A 182 -2.57 3.59 17.36
CA ALA A 182 -2.73 2.50 16.41
C ALA A 182 -3.35 1.26 17.09
N GLN A 183 -2.95 0.96 18.32
CA GLN A 183 -3.55 -0.12 19.11
C GLN A 183 -5.02 0.17 19.44
N ALA A 184 -5.35 1.43 19.75
CA ALA A 184 -6.73 1.84 19.97
C ALA A 184 -7.59 1.70 18.71
N LEU A 185 -7.04 1.98 17.53
CA LEU A 185 -7.70 1.71 16.25
C LEU A 185 -8.01 0.22 16.09
N ALA A 186 -7.00 -0.65 16.26
CA ALA A 186 -7.19 -2.10 16.15
C ALA A 186 -8.27 -2.62 17.11
N ASN A 187 -8.23 -2.20 18.37
CA ASN A 187 -9.21 -2.58 19.38
C ASN A 187 -10.62 -2.07 19.05
N SER A 188 -10.74 -0.85 18.52
CA SER A 188 -12.03 -0.27 18.13
C SER A 188 -12.65 -0.98 16.92
N ILE A 189 -11.83 -1.40 15.95
CA ILE A 189 -12.29 -2.21 14.82
C ILE A 189 -12.83 -3.54 15.33
N ARG A 190 -12.06 -4.22 16.20
CA ARG A 190 -12.51 -5.47 16.83
C ARG A 190 -13.84 -5.30 17.58
N GLU A 191 -13.94 -4.30 18.44
CA GLU A 191 -15.16 -4.00 19.20
C GLU A 191 -16.35 -3.76 18.27
N ALA A 192 -16.15 -2.99 17.19
CA ALA A 192 -17.20 -2.71 16.21
C ALA A 192 -17.68 -4.00 15.51
N ARG A 193 -16.81 -4.97 15.25
CA ARG A 193 -17.17 -6.26 14.63
C ARG A 193 -17.94 -7.19 15.57
N GLU A 194 -17.80 -7.03 16.88
CA GLU A 194 -18.53 -7.83 17.88
C GLU A 194 -20.00 -7.40 18.04
N HIS A 195 -20.38 -6.26 17.45
CA HIS A 195 -21.75 -5.74 17.51
C HIS A 195 -22.68 -6.46 16.53
N ASN A 196 -23.93 -6.71 16.97
CA ASN A 196 -24.97 -7.26 16.09
C ASN A 196 -25.70 -6.16 15.28
N LEU A 197 -26.58 -6.55 14.37
CA LEU A 197 -27.32 -5.62 13.47
C LEU A 197 -28.11 -4.55 14.22
N VAL A 198 -28.66 -4.84 15.40
CA VAL A 198 -29.40 -3.85 16.20
C VAL A 198 -28.46 -2.74 16.70
N GLN A 199 -27.17 -3.07 16.84
CA GLN A 199 -26.12 -2.18 17.29
C GLN A 199 -25.27 -1.62 16.12
N ALA A 200 -25.70 -1.78 14.86
CA ALA A 200 -24.96 -1.31 13.68
C ALA A 200 -24.59 0.18 13.76
N SER A 201 -25.51 1.04 14.20
CA SER A 201 -25.21 2.48 14.39
C SER A 201 -24.10 2.70 15.42
N ARG A 202 -24.05 1.87 16.47
CA ARG A 202 -23.01 1.96 17.50
C ARG A 202 -21.65 1.52 16.96
N ALA A 203 -21.60 0.44 16.17
CA ALA A 203 -20.38 0.01 15.49
C ALA A 203 -19.82 1.11 14.59
N ILE A 204 -20.67 1.78 13.81
CA ILE A 204 -20.29 2.92 12.96
C ILE A 204 -19.75 4.08 13.81
N MET A 205 -20.41 4.44 14.91
CA MET A 205 -19.94 5.51 15.79
C MET A 205 -18.53 5.22 16.36
N ILE A 206 -18.26 3.96 16.71
CA ILE A 206 -16.93 3.54 17.17
C ILE A 206 -15.90 3.75 16.06
N LEU A 207 -16.20 3.32 14.83
CA LEU A 207 -15.30 3.48 13.69
C LEU A 207 -15.10 4.94 13.29
N GLN A 208 -16.14 5.78 13.30
CA GLN A 208 -16.03 7.23 13.06
C GLN A 208 -15.16 7.92 14.13
N GLY A 209 -15.21 7.46 15.38
CA GLY A 209 -14.31 7.93 16.44
C GLY A 209 -12.82 7.67 16.16
N GLN A 210 -12.52 6.72 15.27
CA GLN A 210 -11.17 6.38 14.84
C GLN A 210 -10.78 6.92 13.46
N LEU A 211 -11.69 6.90 12.49
CA LEU A 211 -11.45 7.18 11.07
C LEU A 211 -12.01 8.54 10.61
N GLY A 212 -12.74 9.21 11.49
CA GLY A 212 -13.41 10.49 11.23
C GLY A 212 -14.71 10.36 10.42
N ASP A 213 -15.33 11.51 10.19
CA ASP A 213 -16.66 11.62 9.58
C ASP A 213 -16.68 11.35 8.06
N ARG A 214 -15.53 11.01 7.47
CA ARG A 214 -15.45 10.53 6.08
C ARG A 214 -16.09 9.14 5.93
N LEU A 215 -16.09 8.34 7.00
CA LEU A 215 -16.87 7.11 7.04
C LEU A 215 -18.36 7.50 7.15
N PRO A 216 -19.22 7.13 6.19
CA PRO A 216 -20.60 7.57 6.19
C PRO A 216 -21.41 6.85 7.27
N ASN A 217 -22.33 7.58 7.91
CA ASN A 217 -23.25 6.99 8.88
C ASN A 217 -24.41 6.27 8.18
N GLN A 218 -24.14 5.06 7.69
CA GLN A 218 -25.08 4.20 6.96
C GLN A 218 -25.23 2.83 7.64
N PRO A 219 -26.02 2.71 8.72
CA PRO A 219 -26.21 1.44 9.44
C PRO A 219 -26.73 0.29 8.57
N SER A 220 -27.45 0.60 7.49
CA SER A 220 -27.94 -0.39 6.52
C SER A 220 -26.86 -1.05 5.67
N TRP A 221 -25.62 -0.55 5.69
CA TRP A 221 -24.49 -1.16 4.99
C TRP A 221 -23.72 -2.16 5.87
N VAL A 222 -24.07 -2.27 7.16
CA VAL A 222 -23.43 -3.20 8.07
C VAL A 222 -23.99 -4.60 7.82
N GLU A 223 -23.08 -5.51 7.47
CA GLU A 223 -23.35 -6.94 7.41
C GLU A 223 -22.77 -7.59 8.67
N VAL A 224 -23.50 -8.56 9.24
CA VAL A 224 -22.99 -9.35 10.37
C VAL A 224 -22.42 -10.64 9.83
N ASP A 225 -21.31 -11.07 10.42
CA ASP A 225 -20.71 -12.35 10.10
C ASP A 225 -21.76 -13.46 10.22
N SER A 226 -22.00 -14.16 9.11
CA SER A 226 -22.75 -15.41 9.12
C SER A 226 -21.96 -16.34 10.02
N SER A 227 -22.55 -16.80 11.13
CA SER A 227 -21.85 -17.79 11.96
C SER A 227 -21.56 -19.02 11.10
N GLY A 228 -20.48 -19.76 11.38
CA GLY A 228 -20.22 -21.02 10.66
C GLY A 228 -21.40 -22.00 10.72
N ASP A 229 -22.28 -21.86 11.72
CA ASP A 229 -23.54 -22.58 11.83
C ASP A 229 -24.63 -22.07 10.88
N ASP A 230 -24.65 -20.79 10.50
CA ASP A 230 -25.55 -20.27 9.47
C ASP A 230 -25.16 -20.76 8.07
N ILE A 231 -23.86 -20.88 7.80
CA ILE A 231 -23.35 -21.46 6.54
C ILE A 231 -23.69 -22.95 6.45
N ARG A 232 -23.58 -23.70 7.56
CA ARG A 232 -24.00 -25.13 7.63
C ARG A 232 -25.51 -25.33 7.47
N ARG A 233 -26.32 -24.30 7.71
CA ARG A 233 -27.79 -24.34 7.53
C ARG A 233 -28.22 -24.06 6.10
N VAL A 234 -27.32 -23.58 5.24
CA VAL A 234 -27.59 -23.44 3.80
C VAL A 234 -27.64 -24.83 3.17
N PRO A 235 -28.77 -25.26 2.57
CA PRO A 235 -28.86 -26.56 1.91
C PRO A 235 -27.87 -26.63 0.74
N ALA A 236 -27.14 -27.74 0.62
CA ALA A 236 -26.27 -27.96 -0.53
C ALA A 236 -27.08 -27.92 -1.82
N ALA A 237 -26.71 -27.02 -2.75
CA ALA A 237 -27.28 -26.99 -4.08
C ALA A 237 -26.79 -28.23 -4.86
N PRO A 238 -27.69 -29.00 -5.50
CA PRO A 238 -27.28 -30.14 -6.31
C PRO A 238 -26.50 -29.64 -7.53
N VAL A 239 -25.20 -29.95 -7.58
CA VAL A 239 -24.35 -29.67 -8.73
C VAL A 239 -24.42 -30.87 -9.68
N PRO A 240 -24.57 -30.66 -11.01
CA PRO A 240 -24.51 -31.75 -11.98
C PRO A 240 -23.19 -32.53 -11.83
N PRO A 241 -23.21 -33.86 -11.86
CA PRO A 241 -21.98 -34.65 -11.78
C PRO A 241 -21.04 -34.26 -12.92
N PRO A 242 -19.72 -34.17 -12.66
CA PRO A 242 -18.75 -33.84 -13.69
C PRO A 242 -18.81 -34.88 -14.81
N VAL A 243 -18.77 -34.41 -16.06
CA VAL A 243 -18.71 -35.28 -17.22
C VAL A 243 -17.35 -35.97 -17.22
N VAL A 244 -17.33 -37.25 -16.87
CA VAL A 244 -16.12 -38.08 -16.93
C VAL A 244 -15.94 -38.52 -18.39
N PRO A 245 -14.91 -38.05 -19.11
CA PRO A 245 -14.65 -38.55 -20.46
C PRO A 245 -14.16 -39.99 -20.37
N ALA A 246 -14.63 -40.84 -21.28
CA ALA A 246 -14.13 -42.21 -21.39
C ALA A 246 -12.62 -42.18 -21.68
N THR A 247 -11.81 -42.74 -20.78
CA THR A 247 -10.41 -43.02 -21.05
C THR A 247 -10.34 -44.21 -21.99
N ASN A 248 -9.86 -44.00 -23.22
CA ASN A 248 -9.48 -45.09 -24.12
C ASN A 248 -8.22 -45.75 -23.55
N ALA A 249 -8.40 -46.80 -22.74
CA ALA A 249 -7.37 -47.79 -22.51
C ALA A 249 -7.42 -48.79 -23.67
N GLY A 250 -6.43 -48.70 -24.55
CA GLY A 250 -6.06 -49.70 -25.55
C GLY A 250 -4.62 -50.11 -25.33
#